data_AF-A0A9E0HZ17-F1
#
_entry.id   AF-A0A9E0HZ17-F1
#
_cell.length_a   1.000
_cell.length_b   1.000
_cell.length_c   1.000
_cell.angle_alpha   90.00
_cell.angle_beta   90.00
_cell.angle_gamma   90.00
#
_symmetry.space_group_name_H-M   'P 1'
#
loop_
_entity.id
_entity.type
_entity.pdbx_description
1 polymer ?
#
loop_
_entity_poly.entity_id
_entity_poly.type
_entity_poly.pdbx_seq_one_letter_code
_entity_poly.pdbx_strand_id
1 'polypeptide(L)'
;NEAAAASSDYLRMFALVAMGYMWARMAKIATEKLAEGSLERSPFYTGKIKTARFFFEKMLPETEGRFRMIMAGAGPLMTMEKEEFAA
;
A
#
# COMPACT_ATOMS: atom_id res chain seq x y z
N ASN A 1 13.40 21.77 2.67
CA ASN A 1 11.98 21.79 3.08
C ASN A 1 11.57 20.35 3.37
N GLU A 2 11.36 20.00 4.64
CA GLU A 2 11.07 18.62 5.09
C GLU A 2 9.75 18.08 4.52
N ALA A 3 8.70 18.89 4.52
CA ALA A 3 7.38 18.47 4.04
C ALA A 3 7.41 18.11 2.54
N ALA A 4 8.17 18.87 1.75
CA ALA A 4 8.33 18.59 0.33
C ALA A 4 9.11 17.27 0.11
N ALA A 5 10.17 17.04 0.88
CA ALA A 5 10.99 15.83 0.77
C ALA A 5 10.22 14.54 1.12
N ALA A 6 9.32 14.59 2.10
CA ALA A 6 8.53 13.42 2.52
C ALA A 6 7.21 13.21 1.74
N SER A 7 6.77 14.21 0.98
CA SER A 7 5.41 14.26 0.39
C SER A 7 5.07 13.06 -0.49
N SER A 8 6.00 12.66 -1.36
CA SER A 8 5.78 11.57 -2.33
C SER A 8 5.66 10.21 -1.65
N ASP A 9 6.53 9.92 -0.69
CA ASP A 9 6.47 8.67 0.06
C ASP A 9 5.24 8.60 0.96
N TYR A 10 4.88 9.73 1.59
CA TYR A 10 3.66 9.82 2.37
C TYR A 10 2.41 9.54 1.52
N LEU A 11 2.29 10.18 0.35
CA LEU A 11 1.14 9.97 -0.54
C LEU A 11 0.99 8.50 -0.94
N ARG A 12 2.10 7.84 -1.29
CA ARG A 12 2.08 6.43 -1.68
C ARG A 12 1.79 5.50 -0.50
N MET A 13 2.33 5.79 0.68
CA MET A 13 2.01 5.06 1.90
C MET A 13 0.52 5.18 2.24
N PHE A 14 -0.05 6.39 2.13
CA PHE A 14 -1.46 6.64 2.34
C PHE A 14 -2.34 5.85 1.34
N ALA A 15 -1.97 5.84 0.06
CA ALA A 15 -2.68 5.09 -0.97
C ALA A 15 -2.70 3.57 -0.67
N LEU A 16 -1.57 3.01 -0.18
CA LEU A 16 -1.50 1.60 0.22
C LEU A 16 -2.44 1.28 1.39
N VAL A 17 -2.49 2.16 2.40
CA VAL A 17 -3.40 1.99 3.55
C VAL A 17 -4.86 2.08 3.11
N ALA A 18 -5.21 3.08 2.30
CA ALA A 18 -6.56 3.23 1.77
C ALA A 18 -7.01 2.01 0.94
N MET A 19 -6.13 1.49 0.10
CA MET A 19 -6.39 0.29 -0.69
C MET A 19 -6.49 -0.97 0.20
N GLY A 20 -5.65 -1.09 1.22
CA GLY A 20 -5.72 -2.16 2.22
C GLY A 20 -7.07 -2.19 2.94
N TYR A 21 -7.58 -1.03 3.34
CA TYR A 21 -8.92 -0.91 3.92
C TYR A 21 -10.02 -1.42 2.97
N MET A 22 -9.96 -1.03 1.70
CA MET A 22 -10.93 -1.48 0.70
C MET A 22 -10.86 -2.99 0.46
N TRP A 23 -9.66 -3.58 0.41
CA TRP A 23 -9.48 -5.03 0.30
C TRP A 23 -10.00 -5.78 1.53
N ALA A 24 -9.75 -5.29 2.74
CA ALA A 24 -10.29 -5.86 3.96
C ALA A 24 -11.83 -5.84 3.96
N ARG A 25 -12.42 -4.72 3.55
CA ARG A 25 -13.88 -4.58 3.44
C ARG A 25 -14.47 -5.55 2.40
N MET A 26 -13.85 -5.68 1.23
CA MET A 26 -14.27 -6.64 0.21
C MET A 26 -14.14 -8.09 0.69
N ALA A 27 -13.04 -8.44 1.37
CA ALA A 27 -12.82 -9.78 1.90
C ALA A 27 -13.85 -10.16 2.97
N LYS A 28 -14.22 -9.21 3.83
CA LYS A 28 -15.31 -9.40 4.82
C LYS A 28 -16.63 -9.76 4.13
N ILE A 29 -17.08 -8.92 3.19
CA ILE A 29 -18.34 -9.12 2.47
C ILE A 29 -18.30 -10.43 1.66
N ALA A 30 -17.18 -10.74 1.02
CA ALA A 30 -17.01 -11.99 0.27
C ALA A 30 -17.15 -13.22 1.18
N THR A 31 -16.59 -13.16 2.39
CA THR A 31 -16.69 -14.24 3.38
C THR A 31 -18.14 -14.42 3.85
N GLU A 32 -18.84 -13.33 4.16
CA GLU A 32 -20.25 -13.35 4.54
C GLU A 32 -21.14 -13.96 3.43
N LYS A 33 -20.92 -13.55 2.17
CA LYS A 33 -21.70 -14.06 1.02
C LYS A 33 -21.44 -15.53 0.69
N LEU A 34 -20.23 -16.01 0.95
CA LEU A 34 -19.93 -17.45 0.85
C LEU A 34 -20.67 -18.24 1.93
N ALA A 35 -20.76 -17.72 3.16
CA ALA A 35 -21.48 -18.36 4.26
C ALA A 35 -23.00 -18.41 4.03
N GLU A 36 -23.58 -17.40 3.35
CA GLU A 36 -24.99 -17.36 2.95
C GLU A 36 -25.37 -18.37 1.83
N GLY A 37 -24.41 -19.13 1.28
CA GLY A 37 -24.68 -20.19 0.29
C GLY A 37 -24.81 -19.68 -1.16
N SER A 38 -24.21 -18.54 -1.51
CA SER A 38 -24.18 -18.03 -2.89
C SER A 38 -23.27 -18.86 -3.81
N LEU A 39 -23.70 -20.08 -4.19
CA LEU A 39 -22.90 -21.05 -4.95
C LEU A 39 -22.43 -20.54 -6.32
N GLU A 40 -23.30 -19.86 -7.08
CA GLU A 40 -22.97 -19.33 -8.42
C GLU A 40 -21.87 -18.26 -8.39
N ARG A 41 -21.79 -17.49 -7.30
CA ARG A 41 -20.79 -16.42 -7.12
C ARG A 41 -19.59 -16.86 -6.27
N SER A 42 -19.55 -18.12 -5.85
CA SER A 42 -18.48 -18.65 -5.01
C SER A 42 -17.07 -18.42 -5.58
N PRO A 43 -16.81 -18.63 -6.90
CA PRO A 43 -15.50 -18.35 -7.49
C PRO A 43 -15.09 -16.88 -7.40
N PHE A 44 -16.03 -15.95 -7.60
CA PHE A 44 -15.78 -14.51 -7.52
C PHE A 44 -15.40 -14.08 -6.10
N TYR A 45 -16.16 -14.52 -5.09
CA TYR A 45 -15.88 -14.19 -3.69
C TYR A 45 -14.58 -14.82 -3.20
N THR A 46 -14.33 -16.08 -3.56
CA THR A 46 -13.05 -16.74 -3.28
C THR A 46 -11.89 -15.99 -3.94
N GLY A 47 -12.08 -15.51 -5.18
CA GLY A 47 -11.12 -14.65 -5.87
C GLY A 47 -10.80 -13.38 -5.10
N LYS A 48 -11.83 -12.66 -4.61
CA LYS A 48 -11.64 -11.45 -3.80
C LYS A 48 -10.82 -11.70 -2.54
N ILE A 49 -11.07 -12.81 -1.84
CA ILE A 49 -10.31 -13.19 -0.64
C ILE A 49 -8.85 -13.49 -0.99
N LYS A 50 -8.60 -14.24 -2.07
CA LYS A 50 -7.24 -14.54 -2.55
C LYS A 50 -6.47 -13.29 -2.96
N THR A 51 -7.10 -12.37 -3.70
CA THR A 51 -6.46 -11.10 -4.08
C THR A 51 -6.19 -10.22 -2.88
N ALA A 52 -7.11 -10.13 -1.92
CA ALA A 52 -6.87 -9.41 -0.67
C ALA A 52 -5.65 -9.98 0.05
N ARG A 53 -5.58 -11.31 0.22
CA ARG A 53 -4.41 -11.97 0.83
C ARG A 53 -3.10 -11.61 0.12
N PHE A 54 -3.08 -11.71 -1.21
CA PHE A 54 -1.91 -11.30 -2.00
C PHE A 54 -1.52 -9.84 -1.73
N PHE A 55 -2.47 -8.92 -1.73
CA PHE A 55 -2.20 -7.51 -1.45
C PHE A 55 -1.58 -7.32 -0.07
N PHE A 56 -2.16 -7.93 0.96
CA PHE A 56 -1.65 -7.82 2.34
C PHE A 56 -0.28 -8.47 2.53
N GLU A 57 0.01 -9.58 1.86
CA GLU A 57 1.27 -10.32 2.01
C GLU A 57 2.40 -9.77 1.11
N LYS A 58 2.08 -9.19 -0.06
CA LYS A 58 3.07 -8.81 -1.07
C LYS A 58 3.16 -7.32 -1.36
N MET A 59 2.09 -6.55 -1.18
CA MET A 59 2.07 -5.13 -1.53
C MET A 59 2.07 -4.23 -0.31
N LEU A 60 1.25 -4.52 0.69
CA LEU A 60 1.13 -3.69 1.89
C LEU A 60 2.45 -3.52 2.67
N PRO A 61 3.38 -4.51 2.73
CA PRO A 61 4.66 -4.32 3.41
C PRO A 61 5.52 -3.18 2.84
N GLU A 62 5.27 -2.73 1.61
CA GLU A 62 5.91 -1.53 1.03
C GLU A 62 5.73 -0.28 1.93
N THR A 63 4.65 -0.22 2.73
CA THR A 63 4.43 0.85 3.72
C THR A 63 5.59 1.00 4.71
N GLU A 64 6.24 -0.08 5.12
CA GLU A 64 7.37 -0.01 6.05
C GLU A 64 8.60 0.65 5.42
N GLY A 65 8.88 0.34 4.15
CA GLY A 65 9.96 0.98 3.41
C GLY A 65 9.69 2.48 3.22
N ARG A 66 8.43 2.83 2.91
CA ARG A 66 7.99 4.23 2.78
C ARG A 66 8.08 4.99 4.08
N PHE A 67 7.67 4.37 5.18
CA PHE A 67 7.81 4.97 6.50
C PHE A 67 9.27 5.31 6.80
N ARG A 68 10.21 4.41 6.50
CA ARG A 68 11.66 4.70 6.68
C ARG A 68 12.14 5.85 5.80
N MET A 69 11.71 5.93 4.55
CA MET A 69 12.06 7.05 3.65
C MET A 69 11.50 8.39 4.16
N ILE A 70 10.26 8.41 4.66
CA ILE A 70 9.65 9.59 5.30
C ILE A 70 10.48 10.03 6.51
N MET A 71 10.89 9.08 7.36
CA MET A 71 11.67 9.38 8.57
C MET A 71 13.11 9.82 8.29
N ALA A 72 13.65 9.53 7.10
CA ALA A 72 14.98 9.99 6.70
C ALA A 72 15.02 11.51 6.42
N GLY A 73 13.86 12.12 6.14
CA GLY A 73 13.72 13.56 5.93
C GLY A 73 14.49 14.09 4.71
N ALA A 74 14.70 15.40 4.66
CA ALA A 74 15.38 16.06 3.56
C ALA A 74 16.90 15.94 3.63
N GLY A 75 17.48 15.58 4.78
CA GLY A 75 18.93 15.60 5.03
C GLY A 75 19.76 14.97 3.90
N PRO A 76 19.54 13.68 3.55
CA PRO A 76 20.31 13.01 2.50
C PRO A 76 20.16 13.64 1.11
N LEU A 77 19.00 14.25 0.81
CA LEU A 77 18.76 14.92 -0.47
C LEU A 77 19.47 16.28 -0.52
N MET A 78 19.47 17.01 0.59
CA MET A 78 19.98 18.38 0.66
C MET A 78 21.51 18.43 0.84
N THR A 79 22.18 17.30 1.07
CA THR A 79 23.65 17.21 1.10
C THR A 79 24.29 16.98 -0.26
N MET A 80 23.49 16.68 -1.29
CA MET A 80 24.02 16.42 -2.63
C MET A 80 24.25 17.76 -3.35
N GLU A 81 25.48 18.01 -3.76
CA GLU A 81 25.85 19.22 -4.49
C GLU A 81 25.56 19.06 -5.98
N LYS A 82 25.23 20.16 -6.65
CA LYS A 82 24.79 20.14 -8.05
C LYS A 82 25.84 19.50 -8.97
N GLU A 83 27.11 19.76 -8.72
CA GLU A 83 28.25 19.26 -9.49
C GLU A 83 28.40 17.73 -9.40
N GLU A 84 27.90 17.10 -8.33
CA GLU A 84 27.94 15.66 -8.12
C GLU A 84 26.93 14.90 -8.99
N PHE A 85 25.97 15.60 -9.61
CA PHE A 85 25.00 15.04 -10.56
C PHE A 85 25.47 15.10 -12.02
N ALA A 86 26.63 15.70 -12.32
CA ALA A 86 27.17 15.76 -13.66
C ALA A 86 27.76 14.40 -14.08
N ALA A 87 27.32 13.90 -15.24
CA ALA A 87 27.79 12.65 -15.85
C ALA A 87 29.11 12.83 -16.62
#